data_AF-A0A4U7D367-F1
#
_entry.id   AF-A0A4U7D367-F1
#
_cell.length_a   1.000
_cell.length_b   1.000
_cell.length_c   1.000
_cell.angle_alpha   90.00
_cell.angle_beta   90.00
_cell.angle_gamma   90.00
#
_symmetry.space_group_name_H-M   'P 1'
#
loop_
_entity.id
_entity.type
_entity.pdbx_description
1 polymer ?
#
loop_
_entity_poly.entity_id
_entity_poly.type
_entity_poly.pdbx_seq_one_letter_code
_entity_poly.pdbx_strand_id
1 'polypeptide(L)'
;NDDEWDMMVTTSALEVGFDHPSIIGTFQYRAPMNIPGFVQRKGRGGRDPGDQPISVVVLGTFPEDSFYFHHEELLSNPSDEYLKISLDEDNEFVRTQHVVSAIFD
;
A
#
# COMPACT_ATOMS: atom_id res chain seq x y z
N ASN A 1 22.97 -15.29 -12.17
CA ASN A 1 21.52 -15.11 -12.37
C ASN A 1 21.07 -14.32 -11.18
N ASP A 2 21.09 -13.00 -11.30
CA ASP A 2 21.02 -12.10 -10.15
C ASP A 2 19.57 -11.77 -9.73
N ASP A 3 18.59 -12.40 -10.39
CA ASP A 3 17.14 -12.27 -10.17
C ASP A 3 16.52 -13.43 -9.38
N GLU A 4 17.33 -14.29 -8.76
CA GLU A 4 16.82 -15.41 -7.95
C GLU A 4 16.71 -14.97 -6.47
N TRP A 5 15.59 -14.34 -6.13
CA TRP A 5 15.27 -13.92 -4.76
C TRP A 5 13.98 -14.60 -4.31
N ASP A 6 14.03 -15.33 -3.19
CA ASP A 6 12.84 -15.99 -2.62
C ASP A 6 11.96 -15.01 -1.80
N MET A 7 12.56 -13.94 -1.27
CA MET A 7 11.88 -12.95 -0.44
C MET A 7 12.59 -11.60 -0.49
N MET A 8 11.80 -10.52 -0.48
CA MET A 8 12.27 -9.16 -0.33
C MET A 8 11.61 -8.51 0.88
N VAL A 9 12.42 -7.99 1.81
CA VAL A 9 11.94 -7.22 2.95
C VAL A 9 12.11 -5.73 2.64
N THR A 10 11.04 -4.96 2.80
CA THR A 10 11.02 -3.54 2.43
C THR A 10 10.15 -2.72 3.38
N THR A 11 10.34 -1.41 3.34
CA THR A 11 9.47 -0.41 3.97
C THR A 11 8.50 0.17 2.94
N SER A 12 7.86 1.30 3.25
CA SER A 12 7.04 2.04 2.30
C SER A 12 7.80 2.51 1.04
N ALA A 13 9.14 2.50 1.05
CA ALA A 13 9.94 2.93 -0.08
C ALA A 13 9.74 2.10 -1.37
N LEU A 14 9.34 0.83 -1.26
CA LEU A 14 8.95 -0.01 -2.42
C LEU A 14 7.44 -0.23 -2.52
N GLU A 15 6.62 0.60 -1.85
CA GLU A 15 5.15 0.55 -2.00
C GLU A 15 4.69 0.89 -3.41
N VAL A 16 5.49 1.67 -4.16
CA VAL A 16 5.22 2.14 -5.51
C VAL A 16 6.44 1.95 -6.41
N GLY A 17 6.22 1.59 -7.68
CA GLY A 17 7.28 1.49 -8.70
C GLY A 17 8.01 0.15 -8.83
N PHE A 18 7.81 -0.83 -7.93
CA PHE A 18 8.39 -2.18 -8.06
C PHE A 18 7.38 -3.17 -8.64
N ASP A 19 7.59 -3.60 -9.89
CA ASP A 19 6.75 -4.56 -10.60
C ASP A 19 7.60 -5.78 -10.97
N HIS A 20 7.33 -6.92 -10.31
CA HIS A 20 8.04 -8.15 -10.60
C HIS A 20 7.05 -9.32 -10.72
N PRO A 21 7.01 -10.03 -11.86
CA PRO A 21 5.97 -11.03 -12.15
C PRO A 21 6.03 -12.26 -11.23
N SER A 22 7.18 -12.56 -10.62
CA SER A 22 7.31 -13.69 -9.69
C SER A 22 6.70 -13.45 -8.29
N ILE A 23 6.20 -12.25 -8.00
CA ILE A 23 5.59 -11.98 -6.69
C ILE A 23 4.24 -12.68 -6.62
N ILE A 24 4.19 -13.77 -5.86
CA ILE A 24 2.97 -14.55 -5.58
C ILE A 24 2.38 -14.23 -4.20
N GLY A 25 3.03 -13.41 -3.39
CA GLY A 25 2.51 -13.11 -2.07
C GLY A 25 3.14 -11.91 -1.38
N THR A 26 2.40 -11.37 -0.41
CA THR A 26 2.75 -10.17 0.33
C THR A 26 2.63 -10.41 1.83
N PHE A 27 3.63 -10.01 2.59
CA PHE A 27 3.60 -10.02 4.05
C PHE A 27 3.58 -8.58 4.56
N GLN A 28 2.56 -8.25 5.36
CA GLN A 28 2.44 -6.98 6.04
C GLN A 28 2.64 -7.19 7.54
N TYR A 29 3.70 -6.62 8.10
CA TYR A 29 3.90 -6.58 9.55
C TYR A 29 3.18 -5.36 10.13
N ARG A 30 2.37 -5.59 11.16
CA ARG A 30 1.45 -4.62 11.80
C ARG A 30 0.29 -4.15 10.94
N ALA A 31 -0.71 -3.58 11.61
CA ALA A 31 -1.79 -2.81 11.02
C ALA A 31 -1.26 -1.86 9.92
N PRO A 32 -1.89 -1.82 8.73
CA PRO A 32 -1.49 -0.86 7.71
C PRO A 32 -1.81 0.57 8.14
N MET A 33 -0.91 1.50 7.81
CA MET A 33 -1.08 2.92 8.09
C MET A 33 -2.31 3.52 7.38
N ASN A 34 -2.65 3.01 6.20
CA ASN A 34 -3.86 3.35 5.47
C ASN A 34 -4.31 2.18 4.57
N ILE A 35 -5.63 2.07 4.37
CA ILE A 35 -6.24 1.01 3.57
C ILE A 35 -5.94 1.13 2.07
N PRO A 36 -5.99 2.30 1.42
CA PRO A 36 -5.73 2.41 -0.01
C PRO A 36 -4.33 1.90 -0.41
N GLY A 37 -3.30 2.27 0.35
CA GLY A 37 -1.93 1.82 0.13
C GLY A 37 -1.78 0.33 0.39
N PHE A 38 -2.46 -0.22 1.40
CA PHE A 38 -2.48 -1.67 1.65
C PHE A 38 -3.10 -2.45 0.49
N VAL A 39 -4.25 -1.99 -0.04
CA VAL A 39 -4.92 -2.61 -1.19
C VAL A 39 -4.01 -2.57 -2.43
N GLN A 40 -3.35 -1.45 -2.69
CA GLN A 40 -2.37 -1.35 -3.77
C GLN A 40 -1.21 -2.34 -3.58
N ARG A 41 -0.74 -2.52 -2.36
CA ARG A 41 0.33 -3.47 -2.04
C ARG A 41 -0.09 -4.92 -2.28
N LYS A 42 -1.28 -5.32 -1.82
CA LYS A 42 -1.85 -6.66 -2.12
C LYS A 42 -1.97 -6.90 -3.63
N GLY A 43 -2.38 -5.87 -4.38
CA GLY A 43 -2.49 -5.93 -5.85
C GLY A 43 -1.16 -6.11 -6.59
N ARG A 44 0.00 -6.08 -5.91
CA ARG A 44 1.30 -6.40 -6.52
C ARG A 44 1.51 -7.90 -6.71
N GLY A 45 0.81 -8.74 -5.95
CA GLY A 45 0.90 -10.19 -6.10
C GLY A 45 -0.09 -10.73 -7.14
N GLY A 46 0.34 -11.70 -7.95
CA GLY A 46 -0.51 -12.42 -8.89
C GLY A 46 -0.83 -11.62 -10.15
N ARG A 47 0.09 -11.65 -11.13
CA ARG A 47 -0.04 -10.92 -12.40
C ARG A 47 -0.64 -11.78 -13.51
N ASP A 48 -0.50 -13.09 -13.42
CA ASP A 48 -1.10 -14.02 -14.37
C ASP A 48 -2.50 -14.45 -13.90
N PRO A 49 -3.48 -14.64 -14.81
CA PRO A 49 -4.84 -15.06 -14.45
C PRO A 49 -4.94 -16.39 -13.69
N GLY A 50 -3.89 -17.22 -13.76
CA GLY A 50 -3.79 -18.49 -13.03
C GLY A 50 -3.15 -18.37 -11.64
N ASP A 51 -2.62 -17.20 -11.29
CA ASP A 51 -1.97 -16.99 -10.00
C ASP A 51 -2.99 -17.00 -8.86
N GLN A 52 -2.59 -17.59 -7.73
CA GLN A 52 -3.34 -17.54 -6.48
C GLN A 52 -2.54 -16.74 -5.46
N PRO A 53 -2.58 -15.39 -5.52
CA PRO A 53 -1.75 -14.59 -4.65
C PRO A 53 -2.20 -14.69 -3.19
N ILE A 54 -1.23 -14.77 -2.28
CA ILE A 54 -1.49 -14.85 -0.84
C ILE A 54 -1.05 -13.55 -0.17
N SER A 55 -1.96 -12.92 0.56
CA SER A 55 -1.63 -11.79 1.44
C SER A 55 -1.75 -12.20 2.90
N VAL A 56 -0.68 -11.98 3.66
CA VAL A 56 -0.62 -12.25 5.09
C VAL A 56 -0.42 -10.94 5.84
N VAL A 57 -1.25 -10.70 6.86
CA VAL A 57 -1.08 -9.58 7.79
C VAL A 57 -0.74 -10.14 9.16
N VAL A 58 0.41 -9.76 9.70
CA VAL A 58 0.89 -10.22 11.01
C VAL A 58 0.69 -9.09 12.02
N LEU A 59 -0.32 -9.22 12.86
CA LEU A 59 -0.72 -8.23 13.84
C LEU A 59 0.02 -8.40 15.18
N GLY A 60 0.31 -7.28 15.84
CA GLY A 60 0.94 -7.23 17.16
C GLY A 60 -0.06 -7.01 18.29
N THR A 61 0.44 -6.44 19.40
CA THR A 61 -0.35 -6.18 20.62
C THR A 61 -0.77 -4.72 20.78
N PHE A 62 -0.61 -3.90 19.74
CA PHE A 62 -0.91 -2.47 19.83
C PHE A 62 -2.40 -2.21 19.57
N PRO A 63 -2.96 -1.10 20.05
CA PRO A 63 -4.39 -0.82 19.87
C PRO A 63 -4.84 -0.85 18.41
N GLU A 64 -4.02 -0.34 17.48
CA GLU A 64 -4.31 -0.35 16.04
C GLU A 64 -4.35 -1.76 15.48
N ASP A 65 -3.43 -2.64 15.93
CA ASP A 65 -3.44 -4.05 15.56
C ASP A 65 -4.70 -4.75 16.05
N SER A 66 -5.10 -4.49 17.31
CA SER A 66 -6.33 -5.02 17.88
C SER A 66 -7.56 -4.54 17.13
N PHE A 67 -7.60 -3.27 16.72
CA PHE A 67 -8.68 -2.73 15.91
C PHE A 67 -8.87 -3.51 14.62
N TYR A 68 -7.80 -3.69 13.83
CA TYR A 68 -7.86 -4.44 12.58
C TYR A 68 -8.12 -5.93 12.76
N PHE A 69 -7.72 -6.51 13.89
CA PHE A 69 -8.06 -7.90 14.21
C PHE A 69 -9.56 -8.11 14.38
N HIS A 70 -10.27 -7.12 14.91
CA HIS A 70 -11.73 -7.16 15.10
C HIS A 70 -12.53 -6.57 13.93
N HIS A 71 -11.85 -6.04 12.91
CA HIS A 71 -12.43 -5.43 11.71
C HIS A 71 -11.67 -5.91 10.47
N GLU A 72 -11.49 -7.22 10.34
CA GLU A 72 -10.69 -7.84 9.27
C GLU A 72 -11.27 -7.60 7.88
N GLU A 73 -12.54 -7.23 7.77
CA GLU A 73 -13.21 -6.82 6.54
C GLU A 73 -12.52 -5.60 5.91
N LEU A 74 -11.93 -4.71 6.72
CA LEU A 74 -11.18 -3.56 6.21
C LEU A 74 -9.92 -3.98 5.45
N LEU A 75 -9.38 -5.17 5.74
CA LEU A 75 -8.20 -5.71 5.06
C LEU A 75 -8.59 -6.62 3.87
N SER A 76 -9.67 -7.38 4.01
CA SER A 76 -10.09 -8.33 2.97
C SER A 76 -10.93 -7.69 1.87
N ASN A 77 -11.93 -6.88 2.25
CA ASN A 77 -12.92 -6.27 1.35
C ASN A 77 -13.41 -4.90 1.88
N PRO A 78 -12.55 -3.87 1.89
CA PRO A 78 -12.90 -2.54 2.40
C PRO A 78 -14.00 -1.89 1.55
N SER A 79 -14.89 -1.12 2.18
CA SER A 79 -15.86 -0.29 1.47
C SER A 79 -15.20 0.91 0.79
N ASP A 80 -15.88 1.48 -0.21
CA ASP A 80 -15.40 2.66 -0.96
C ASP A 80 -15.07 3.86 -0.07
N GLU A 81 -15.71 3.98 1.10
CA GLU A 81 -15.42 5.05 2.06
C GLU A 81 -13.96 5.02 2.52
N TYR A 82 -13.40 3.85 2.77
CA TYR A 82 -12.00 3.66 3.18
C TYR A 82 -11.01 3.72 2.01
N LEU A 83 -11.51 3.84 0.78
CA LEU A 83 -10.70 3.96 -0.43
C LEU A 83 -10.62 5.40 -0.96
N LYS A 84 -11.39 6.33 -0.38
CA LYS A 84 -11.37 7.74 -0.79
C LYS A 84 -10.06 8.42 -0.39
N ILE A 85 -9.43 9.04 -1.39
CA ILE A 85 -8.28 9.92 -1.19
C ILE A 85 -8.79 11.35 -1.35
N SER A 86 -8.81 12.10 -0.25
CA SER A 86 -9.16 13.52 -0.27
C SER A 86 -7.97 14.36 -0.71
N LEU A 87 -8.14 15.15 -1.76
CA LEU A 87 -7.16 16.13 -2.22
C LEU A 87 -7.59 17.52 -1.75
N ASP A 88 -6.67 18.25 -1.14
CA ASP A 88 -6.86 19.66 -0.78
C ASP A 88 -6.25 20.54 -1.89
N GLU A 89 -7.02 20.73 -2.96
CA GLU A 89 -6.61 21.51 -4.13
C GLU A 89 -6.44 23.01 -3.83
N ASP A 90 -7.09 23.49 -2.76
CA ASP A 90 -7.07 24.89 -2.33
C ASP A 90 -5.98 25.20 -1.31
N ASN A 91 -5.11 24.24 -1.00
CA ASN A 91 -4.02 24.44 -0.05
C ASN A 91 -3.08 25.58 -0.48
N GLU A 92 -3.12 26.69 0.24
CA GLU A 92 -2.38 27.91 -0.10
C GLU A 92 -0.86 27.66 -0.20
N PHE A 93 -0.31 26.82 0.69
CA PHE A 93 1.12 26.52 0.71
C PHE A 93 1.54 25.71 -0.52
N VAL A 94 0.77 24.68 -0.88
CA VAL A 94 1.03 23.84 -2.07
C VAL A 94 0.87 24.66 -3.33
N ARG A 95 -0.18 25.49 -3.44
CA ARG A 95 -0.39 26.38 -4.59
C ARG A 95 0.72 27.40 -4.74
N THR A 96 1.16 28.01 -3.63
CA THR A 96 2.28 28.95 -3.64
C THR A 96 3.57 28.27 -4.12
N GLN A 97 3.87 27.06 -3.65
CA GLN A 97 5.02 26.29 -4.14
C GLN A 97 4.93 26.02 -5.66
N HIS A 98 3.77 25.61 -6.17
CA HIS A 98 3.58 25.41 -7.60
C HIS A 98 3.76 26.70 -8.41
N VAL A 99 3.23 27.83 -7.95
CA VAL A 99 3.39 29.13 -8.61
C VAL A 99 4.85 29.56 -8.63
N VAL A 100 5.56 29.43 -7.52
CA VAL A 100 7.00 29.74 -7.44
C VAL A 100 7.79 28.87 -8.41
N SER A 101 7.58 27.54 -8.40
CA SER A 101 8.25 26.64 -9.35
C SER A 101 7.95 27.01 -10.79
N ALA A 102 6.70 27.32 -11.15
CA ALA A 102 6.33 27.71 -12.51
C ALA A 102 6.92 29.05 -12.98
N ILE A 103 7.35 29.92 -12.06
CA ILE A 103 8.06 31.17 -12.38
C ILE A 103 9.56 30.90 -12.65
N PHE A 104 10.13 29.87 -12.00
CA PHE A 104 11.56 29.54 -12.07
C PHE A 104 11.92 28.39 -13.02
N ASP A 105 10.92 27.65 -13.51
CA ASP A 105 11.04 26.68 -14.62
C ASP A 105 11.25 27.39 -15.97
#